data_AF-A0A392TY41-F1
#
_entry.id   AF-A0A392TY41-F1
#
_cell.length_a   1.000
_cell.length_b   1.000
_cell.length_c   1.000
_cell.angle_alpha   90.00
_cell.angle_beta   90.00
_cell.angle_gamma   90.00
#
_symmetry.space_group_name_H-M   'P 1'
#
loop_
_entity.id
_entity.type
_entity.pdbx_description
1 polymer ?
#
loop_
_entity_poly.entity_id
_entity_poly.type
_entity_poly.pdbx_seq_one_letter_code
_entity_poly.pdbx_strand_id
1 'polypeptide(L)' 'MQNGQVVAYASRQLKVHERNYPTHDLELAAIVFVLKIWRHYLYGSRFEVFSDHKSLKYLFDQKELNMRQRR' A
#
# COMPACT_ATOMS: atom_id res chain seq x y z
N MET A 1 4.88 13.28 7.03
CA MET A 1 5.90 13.82 7.95
C MET A 1 5.31 15.04 8.63
N GLN A 2 5.53 15.19 9.93
CA GLN A 2 5.09 16.38 10.66
C GLN A 2 6.35 17.18 10.98
N ASN A 3 6.44 18.41 10.47
CA ASN A 3 7.63 19.27 10.61
C ASN A 3 8.93 18.60 10.14
N GLY A 4 8.88 17.86 9.03
CA GLY A 4 10.03 17.14 8.48
C GLY A 4 10.42 15.87 9.23
N GLN A 5 9.68 15.49 10.28
CA GLN A 5 9.96 14.30 11.08
C GLN A 5 8.99 13.15 10.77
N VAL A 6 9.48 11.92 10.96
CA VAL A 6 8.65 10.72 10.86
C VAL A 6 7.70 10.67 12.04
N VAL A 7 6.40 10.48 11.76
CA VAL A 7 5.36 10.43 12.79
C VAL A 7 5.30 9.04 13.42
N ALA A 8 5.38 8.00 12.59
CA ALA A 8 5.30 6.62 13.03
C ALA A 8 5.82 5.64 11.97
N TYR A 9 6.13 4.43 12.43
CA TYR A 9 6.48 3.28 11.60
C TYR A 9 5.43 2.18 11.77
N ALA A 10 5.16 1.44 10.70
CA ALA A 10 4.26 0.29 10.74
C ALA A 10 4.87 -0.85 9.91
N SER A 11 4.80 -2.07 10.45
CA SER A 11 5.26 -3.27 9.77
C SER A 11 4.41 -4.47 10.19
N ARG A 12 4.41 -5.51 9.38
CA ARG A 12 3.80 -6.80 9.71
C ARG A 12 4.53 -7.94 9.03
N GLN A 13 4.41 -9.13 9.59
CA GLN A 13 4.85 -10.34 8.91
C GLN A 13 3.87 -10.73 7.78
N LEU A 14 4.42 -11.40 6.76
CA LEU A 14 3.62 -11.98 5.69
C LEU A 14 2.83 -13.19 6.21
N LYS A 15 1.55 -13.25 5.85
CA LYS A 15 0.73 -14.44 6.08
C LYS A 15 1.23 -15.58 5.20
N VAL A 16 0.97 -16.82 5.61
CA VAL A 16 1.43 -18.03 4.91
C VAL A 16 1.08 -18.02 3.43
N HIS A 17 -0.12 -17.57 3.06
CA HIS A 17 -0.55 -17.49 1.66
C HIS A 17 0.05 -16.31 0.88
N GLU A 18 0.41 -15.22 1.56
CA GLU A 18 1.05 -14.06 0.92
C GLU A 18 2.49 -14.36 0.53
N ARG A 19 3.16 -15.32 1.19
CA ARG A 19 4.53 -15.72 0.85
C ARG A 19 4.69 -16.20 -0.59
N ASN A 20 3.61 -16.66 -1.22
CA ASN A 20 3.60 -17.13 -2.60
C ASN A 20 3.20 -16.02 -3.60
N TYR A 21 3.04 -14.78 -3.14
CA TYR A 21 2.67 -13.68 -4.01
C TYR A 21 3.91 -13.13 -4.73
N PRO A 22 3.77 -12.70 -6.00
CA PRO A 22 4.79 -11.91 -6.66
C PRO A 22 5.12 -10.64 -5.85
N THR A 23 6.35 -10.13 -5.99
CA THR A 23 6.82 -8.94 -5.27
C THR A 23 5.87 -7.73 -5.44
N HIS A 24 5.32 -7.52 -6.63
CA HIS A 24 4.37 -6.44 -6.88
C HIS A 24 3.05 -6.55 -6.10
N ASP A 25 2.54 -7.78 -5.93
CA ASP A 25 1.35 -8.04 -5.11
C ASP A 25 1.66 -7.84 -3.62
N LEU A 26 2.88 -8.18 -3.18
CA LEU A 26 3.33 -7.98 -1.80
C LEU A 26 3.45 -6.49 -1.45
N GLU A 27 4.02 -5.70 -2.35
CA GLU A 27 4.16 -4.25 -2.16
C GLU A 27 2.79 -3.56 -2.13
N LEU A 28 1.87 -3.96 -3.02
CA LEU A 28 0.48 -3.49 -2.96
C LEU A 28 -0.19 -3.88 -1.62
N ALA A 29 0.00 -5.11 -1.16
CA ALA A 29 -0.54 -5.57 0.11
C ALA A 29 0.03 -4.80 1.32
N ALA A 30 1.28 -4.34 1.25
CA ALA A 30 1.90 -3.49 2.26
C ALA A 30 1.24 -2.10 2.30
N ILE A 31 0.99 -1.49 1.14
CA ILE A 31 0.31 -0.19 1.06
C ILE A 31 -1.13 -0.29 1.58
N VAL A 32 -1.89 -1.29 1.13
CA VAL A 32 -3.27 -1.52 1.63
C VAL A 32 -3.28 -1.72 3.14
N PHE A 33 -2.30 -2.44 3.69
CA PHE A 33 -2.17 -2.62 5.14
C PHE A 33 -1.95 -1.30 5.88
N VAL A 34 -1.00 -0.48 5.43
CA VAL A 34 -0.71 0.84 6.01
C VAL A 34 -1.95 1.74 5.91
N LEU A 35 -2.59 1.83 4.74
CA LEU A 35 -3.79 2.65 4.57
C LEU A 35 -4.96 2.23 5.48
N LYS A 36 -5.10 0.93 5.76
CA LYS A 36 -6.10 0.43 6.73
C LYS A 36 -5.80 0.85 8.15
N ILE A 37 -4.53 0.80 8.59
CA ILE A 37 -4.12 1.25 9.92
C ILE A 37 -4.36 2.75 10.06
N TRP A 38 -3.86 3.54 9.11
CA TRP A 38 -3.85 4.99 9.19
C TRP A 38 -5.14 5.64 8.69
N ARG A 39 -6.18 4.85 8.36
CA ARG A 39 -7.45 5.35 7.81
C ARG A 39 -8.02 6.50 8.65
N HIS A 40 -8.02 6.38 9.96
CA HIS A 40 -8.57 7.39 10.86
C HIS A 40 -7.81 8.73 10.83
N TYR A 41 -6.54 8.73 10.42
CA TYR A 41 -5.74 9.96 10.22
C TYR A 41 -5.79 10.48 8.79
N LEU A 42 -5.90 9.59 7.81
CA LEU A 42 -5.83 9.94 6.38
C LEU A 42 -7.19 10.26 5.77
N TYR A 43 -8.29 9.82 6.38
CA TYR A 43 -9.62 9.98 5.82
C TYR A 43 -9.99 11.46 5.67
N GLY A 44 -10.43 11.85 4.47
CA GLY A 44 -10.80 13.24 4.15
C GLY A 44 -9.61 14.18 3.94
N SER A 45 -8.38 13.70 4.09
CA SER A 45 -7.16 14.48 3.86
C SER A 45 -6.46 14.06 2.57
N ARG A 46 -5.84 15.02 1.88
CA ARG A 46 -4.95 14.73 0.75
C ARG A 46 -3.59 14.27 1.29
N PHE A 47 -3.12 13.13 0.82
CA PHE A 47 -1.81 12.59 1.18
C PHE A 47 -1.13 11.98 -0.05
N GLU A 48 0.17 11.79 0.05
CA GLU A 48 1.00 11.21 -1.01
C GLU A 48 1.65 9.92 -0.49
N VAL A 49 1.69 8.91 -1.34
CA VAL A 49 2.32 7.62 -1.05
C VAL A 49 3.57 7.51 -1.91
N PHE A 50 4.73 7.39 -1.26
CA PHE A 50 6.01 7.16 -1.93
C PHE A 50 6.33 5.66 -1.85
N SER A 51 6.54 5.04 -3.00
CA SER A 51 6.95 3.64 -3.12
C SER A 51 7.93 3.50 -4.28
N ASP A 52 8.88 2.59 -4.15
CA ASP A 52 9.82 2.18 -5.19
C ASP A 52 9.17 1.31 -6.29
N HIS A 53 7.91 0.91 -6.10
CA HIS A 53 7.18 0.11 -7.07
C HIS A 53 6.71 0.93 -8.29
N LYS A 54 7.38 0.75 -9.43
CA LYS A 54 6.95 1.38 -10.69
C LYS A 54 5.57 0.94 -11.16
N SER A 55 5.17 -0.31 -10.91
CA SER A 55 3.89 -0.85 -11.39
C SER A 55 2.67 -0.23 -10.70
N LEU A 56 2.82 0.33 -9.49
CA LEU A 56 1.74 0.99 -8.77
C LEU A 56 1.33 2.31 -9.41
N LYS A 57 2.22 2.90 -10.21
CA LYS A 57 1.89 4.08 -11.02
C LYS A 57 0.68 3.82 -11.92
N TYR A 58 0.55 2.59 -12.44
CA TYR A 58 -0.51 2.21 -13.35
C TYR A 58 -1.71 1.58 -12.66
N LEU A 59 -1.72 1.46 -11.33
CA LEU A 59 -2.83 0.84 -10.60
C LEU A 59 -4.19 1.51 -10.91
N PHE A 60 -4.19 2.82 -11.10
CA PHE A 60 -5.39 3.59 -11.43
C PHE A 60 -5.68 3.68 -12.93
N ASP A 61 -4.68 3.45 -13.79
CA ASP A 61 -4.81 3.53 -15.25
C ASP A 61 -5.08 2.16 -15.90
N GLN A 62 -4.85 1.07 -15.17
CA GLN A 62 -4.96 -0.29 -15.68
C GLN A 62 -6.42 -0.66 -15.90
N LYS A 63 -6.80 -0.90 -17.16
CA LYS A 63 -8.16 -1.32 -17.58
C LYS A 63 -8.66 -2.56 -16.84
N GLU A 64 -7.78 -3.53 -16.59
CA GLU A 64 -8.14 -4.78 -15.93
C GLU A 64 -7.19 -5.09 -14.78
N LEU A 65 -7.67 -4.93 -13.56
CA LEU A 65 -6.95 -5.36 -12.37
C LEU A 65 -7.04 -6.88 -12.21
N ASN A 66 -6.00 -7.50 -11.64
CA ASN A 66 -6.04 -8.91 -11.26
C ASN A 66 -7.04 -9.12 -10.10
N MET A 67 -7.61 -10.32 -9.96
CA MET A 67 -8.57 -10.71 -8.90
C MET A 67 -8.09 -10.38 -7.49
N ARG A 68 -6.77 -10.33 -7.25
CA ARG A 68 -6.19 -9.93 -5.96
C ARG A 68 -6.20 -8.42 -5.74
N GLN A 69 -5.94 -7.65 -6.79
CA GLN A 69 -5.91 -6.18 -6.76
C GLN A 69 -7.33 -5.58 -6.65
N ARG A 70 -8.35 -6.33 -7.07
CA ARG A 70 -9.77 -5.93 -6.97
C ARG A 70 -10.39 -6.09 -5.58
N ARG A 71 -9.69 -6.69 -4.61
CA ARG A 71 -10.20 -6.97 -3.25
C ARG A 71 -9.96 -5.81 -2.29
#